data_AF-A0A0R1VB09-F1
#
_entry.id   AF-A0A0R1VB09-F1
#
_cell.length_a   1.000
_cell.length_b   1.000
_cell.length_c   1.000
_cell.angle_alpha   90.00
_cell.angle_beta   90.00
_cell.angle_gamma   90.00
#
_symmetry.space_group_name_H-M   'P 1'
#
loop_
_entity.id
_entity.type
_entity.pdbx_description
1 polymer ?
#
loop_
_entity_poly.entity_id
_entity_poly.type
_entity_poly.pdbx_seq_one_letter_code
_entity_poly.pdbx_strand_id
1 'polypeptide(L)'
;MQNGTSNSQTIPDKKPGIKGELTFEDKVIQKIIGIALSEVKGLLTVDGGFFSNIAEKLVNTNDVTAGIDVEVGKKQVAVDLDIVAEYGIDISKIYDQIKDVIVREVKRMTDLEVIEVNVNVVDVKTREQHEKDSVSLQDRVSDATDKTKEAVSKGAKKSKETLNEGVDKVTPDNEPSRVN
;
A
#
# COMPACT_ATOMS: atom_id res chain seq x y z
N MET A 1 74.09 -5.76 -36.68
CA MET A 1 73.67 -5.81 -35.26
C MET A 1 73.01 -4.46 -34.98
N GLN A 2 71.74 -4.26 -34.63
CA GLN A 2 70.65 -5.06 -34.05
C GLN A 2 69.33 -4.57 -34.71
N ASN A 3 68.55 -5.46 -35.35
CA ASN A 3 67.28 -6.00 -34.87
C ASN A 3 66.41 -5.06 -34.01
N GLY A 4 65.20 -4.80 -34.51
CA GLY A 4 64.16 -4.05 -33.83
C GLY A 4 63.42 -4.82 -32.73
N THR A 5 62.50 -4.13 -32.08
CA THR A 5 61.39 -4.71 -31.29
C THR A 5 60.40 -3.56 -31.05
N SER A 6 59.35 -3.49 -31.85
CA SER A 6 57.98 -3.91 -31.52
C SER A 6 57.22 -2.91 -30.66
N ASN A 7 56.47 -2.10 -31.39
CA ASN A 7 55.29 -1.36 -30.97
C ASN A 7 54.30 -2.31 -30.28
N SER A 8 53.93 -2.04 -29.03
CA SER A 8 52.73 -2.62 -28.41
C SER A 8 51.98 -1.51 -27.70
N GLN A 9 51.31 -0.67 -28.50
CA GLN A 9 50.19 0.10 -28.00
C GLN A 9 49.05 -0.90 -27.77
N THR A 10 48.83 -1.23 -26.50
CA THR A 10 47.68 -1.98 -26.03
C THR A 10 46.42 -1.19 -26.39
N ILE A 11 45.70 -1.66 -27.39
CA ILE A 11 44.38 -1.15 -27.74
C ILE A 11 43.45 -1.56 -26.59
N PRO A 12 42.83 -0.63 -25.84
CA PRO A 12 41.90 -1.01 -24.79
C PRO A 12 40.70 -1.69 -25.43
N ASP A 13 40.50 -2.94 -25.05
CA ASP A 13 39.43 -3.84 -25.49
C ASP A 13 38.08 -3.32 -24.97
N LYS A 14 37.56 -2.26 -25.61
CA LYS A 14 36.27 -1.66 -25.26
C LYS A 14 35.17 -2.54 -25.82
N LYS A 15 34.73 -3.51 -25.01
CA LYS A 15 33.46 -4.22 -25.25
C LYS A 15 32.39 -3.18 -25.64
N PRO A 16 31.63 -3.38 -26.72
CA PRO A 16 30.54 -2.47 -27.07
C PRO A 16 29.54 -2.46 -25.91
N GLY A 17 29.41 -1.30 -25.26
CA GLY A 17 28.49 -1.14 -24.13
C GLY A 17 27.05 -1.34 -24.58
N ILE A 18 26.29 -2.09 -23.78
CA ILE A 18 24.85 -2.28 -23.98
C ILE A 18 24.18 -0.94 -23.68
N LYS A 19 23.39 -0.42 -24.63
CA LYS A 19 22.58 0.80 -24.44
C LYS A 19 21.22 0.42 -23.86
N GLY A 20 20.69 1.25 -22.96
CA GLY A 20 19.37 1.08 -22.37
C GLY A 20 18.92 2.35 -21.64
N GLU A 21 17.66 2.37 -21.23
CA GLU A 21 17.05 3.41 -20.40
C GLU A 21 16.40 2.73 -19.19
N LEU A 22 16.56 3.34 -18.00
CA LEU A 22 15.89 2.93 -16.77
C LEU A 22 14.84 3.99 -16.44
N THR A 23 13.59 3.59 -16.33
CA THR A 23 12.47 4.44 -15.93
C THR A 23 11.78 3.85 -14.72
N PHE A 24 11.11 4.69 -13.93
CA PHE A 24 10.37 4.28 -12.74
C PHE A 24 8.91 4.69 -12.90
N GLU A 25 8.02 3.79 -12.52
CA GLU A 25 6.60 4.10 -12.37
C GLU A 25 6.37 4.94 -11.12
N ASP A 26 5.39 5.85 -11.17
CA ASP A 26 5.02 6.72 -10.04
C ASP A 26 4.80 5.93 -8.75
N LYS A 27 4.11 4.78 -8.84
CA LYS A 27 3.84 3.88 -7.70
C LYS A 27 5.11 3.40 -6.98
N VAL A 28 6.22 3.26 -7.70
CA VAL A 28 7.50 2.87 -7.09
C VAL A 28 8.06 4.02 -6.26
N ILE A 29 8.03 5.24 -6.81
CA ILE A 29 8.51 6.44 -6.12
C ILE A 29 7.64 6.77 -4.90
N GLN A 30 6.31 6.71 -5.06
CA GLN A 30 5.34 6.84 -3.95
C GLN A 30 5.66 5.88 -2.81
N LYS A 31 5.98 4.62 -3.12
CA LYS A 31 6.30 3.61 -2.10
C LYS A 31 7.62 3.91 -1.37
N ILE A 32 8.65 4.35 -2.10
CA ILE A 32 9.94 4.75 -1.49
C ILE A 32 9.70 5.91 -0.52
N ILE A 33 9.03 6.97 -0.98
CA ILE A 33 8.70 8.15 -0.17
C ILE A 33 7.90 7.75 1.05
N GLY A 34 6.85 6.97 0.86
CA GLY A 34 5.98 6.60 1.93
C GLY A 34 6.64 5.75 3.01
N ILE A 35 7.53 4.82 2.64
CA ILE A 35 8.35 4.09 3.61
C ILE A 35 9.31 5.06 4.32
N ALA A 36 9.96 5.96 3.58
CA ALA A 36 10.88 6.94 4.13
C ALA A 36 10.22 7.87 5.16
N LEU A 37 8.99 8.31 4.89
CA LEU A 37 8.22 9.18 5.79
C LEU A 37 7.94 8.57 7.17
N SER A 38 8.00 7.24 7.31
CA SER A 38 7.88 6.59 8.63
C SER A 38 9.02 6.95 9.61
N GLU A 39 10.13 7.49 9.11
CA GLU A 39 11.26 7.97 9.93
C GLU A 39 11.01 9.36 10.54
N VAL A 40 10.02 10.10 10.03
CA VAL A 40 9.76 11.49 10.43
C VAL A 40 8.99 11.54 11.74
N LYS A 41 9.61 12.11 12.78
CA LYS A 41 8.98 12.21 14.12
C LYS A 41 7.92 13.31 14.14
N GLY A 42 6.74 12.97 14.65
CA GLY A 42 5.61 13.91 14.75
C GLY A 42 4.74 13.96 13.49
N LEU A 43 5.09 13.20 12.44
CA LEU A 43 4.19 12.91 11.33
C LEU A 43 3.33 11.70 11.71
N LEU A 44 2.01 11.88 11.82
CA LEU A 44 1.09 10.81 12.24
C LEU A 44 0.68 9.93 11.06
N THR A 45 0.29 10.56 9.95
CA THR A 45 0.00 9.88 8.68
C THR A 45 0.06 10.86 7.52
N VAL A 46 0.13 10.32 6.32
CA VAL A 46 -0.26 11.01 5.09
C VAL A 46 -1.77 10.77 4.87
N ASP A 47 -2.51 11.78 4.43
CA ASP A 47 -3.95 11.73 4.17
C ASP A 47 -4.29 10.61 3.16
N GLY A 48 -5.48 10.00 3.22
CA GLY A 48 -5.77 8.78 2.46
C GLY A 48 -5.29 7.47 3.11
N GLY A 49 -4.75 7.55 4.34
CA GLY A 49 -4.49 6.39 5.20
C GLY A 49 -3.28 5.57 4.79
N PHE A 50 -2.31 6.17 4.11
CA PHE A 50 -1.11 5.51 3.59
C PHE A 50 -0.40 4.63 4.65
N PHE A 51 -0.23 5.14 5.88
CA PHE A 51 0.43 4.37 6.95
C PHE A 51 -0.42 3.19 7.44
N SER A 52 -1.74 3.36 7.55
CA SER A 52 -2.66 2.26 7.89
C SER A 52 -2.70 1.20 6.78
N ASN A 53 -2.61 1.64 5.52
CA ASN A 53 -2.63 0.78 4.34
C ASN A 53 -1.32 -0.03 4.15
N ILE A 54 -0.16 0.46 4.60
CA ILE A 54 1.09 -0.33 4.54
C ILE A 54 1.00 -1.57 5.44
N ALA A 55 0.49 -1.42 6.67
CA ALA A 55 0.48 -2.50 7.65
C ALA A 55 -0.51 -3.61 7.28
N GLU A 56 -1.70 -3.27 6.78
CA GLU A 56 -2.77 -4.23 6.49
C GLU A 56 -2.68 -4.90 5.10
N LYS A 57 -2.01 -4.27 4.11
CA LYS A 57 -2.22 -4.63 2.68
C LYS A 57 -1.01 -5.21 1.95
N LEU A 58 0.02 -5.67 2.67
CA LEU A 58 1.13 -6.45 2.10
C LEU A 58 0.70 -7.76 1.39
N VAL A 59 -0.58 -8.16 1.50
CA VAL A 59 -1.11 -9.43 0.99
C VAL A 59 -1.99 -9.29 -0.27
N ASN A 60 -2.41 -8.08 -0.68
CA ASN A 60 -3.20 -7.90 -1.91
C ASN A 60 -3.03 -6.48 -2.51
N THR A 61 -2.54 -6.42 -3.75
CA THR A 61 -2.28 -5.21 -4.54
C THR A 61 -3.61 -4.49 -4.89
N ASN A 62 -3.75 -3.15 -4.99
CA ASN A 62 -3.21 -2.31 -6.07
C ASN A 62 -3.26 -0.79 -5.78
N ASP A 63 -3.71 -0.33 -4.61
CA ASP A 63 -3.81 1.09 -4.24
C ASP A 63 -3.34 1.28 -2.81
N VAL A 64 -2.04 1.50 -2.67
CA VAL A 64 -1.37 1.69 -1.37
C VAL A 64 -0.70 3.07 -1.34
N THR A 65 -1.08 4.00 -2.22
CA THR A 65 -0.35 5.28 -2.42
C THR A 65 -1.21 6.52 -2.23
N ALA A 66 -2.44 6.38 -1.72
CA ALA A 66 -3.32 7.51 -1.42
C ALA A 66 -2.63 8.49 -0.46
N GLY A 67 -2.59 9.78 -0.84
CA GLY A 67 -1.98 10.87 -0.07
C GLY A 67 -0.60 11.33 -0.52
N ILE A 68 0.06 10.55 -1.38
CA ILE A 68 1.38 10.89 -1.93
C ILE A 68 1.21 11.01 -3.44
N ASP A 69 1.13 12.23 -3.93
CA ASP A 69 1.11 12.48 -5.37
C ASP A 69 2.53 12.78 -5.84
N VAL A 70 2.94 12.12 -6.93
CA VAL A 70 4.27 12.28 -7.50
C VAL A 70 4.17 12.45 -8.99
N GLU A 71 5.03 13.30 -9.53
CA GLU A 71 5.25 13.39 -10.97
C GLU A 71 6.70 12.98 -11.26
N VAL A 72 6.88 11.87 -11.98
CA VAL A 72 8.20 11.29 -12.25
C VAL A 72 8.62 11.57 -13.69
N GLY A 73 9.65 12.38 -13.83
CA GLY A 73 10.37 12.56 -15.10
C GLY A 73 11.55 11.61 -15.24
N LYS A 74 12.29 11.74 -16.36
CA LYS A 74 13.47 10.90 -16.64
C LYS A 74 14.63 11.09 -15.65
N LYS A 75 14.69 12.25 -15.00
CA LYS A 75 15.78 12.63 -14.08
C LYS A 75 15.29 13.33 -12.82
N GLN A 76 14.03 13.73 -12.80
CA GLN A 76 13.49 14.65 -11.82
C GLN A 76 12.18 14.13 -11.26
N VAL A 77 11.89 14.49 -10.02
CA VAL A 77 10.65 14.14 -9.31
C VAL A 77 10.10 15.38 -8.63
N ALA A 78 8.80 15.62 -8.77
CA ALA A 78 8.04 16.54 -7.93
C ALA A 78 7.13 15.72 -7.00
N VAL A 79 6.92 16.21 -5.77
CA VAL A 79 6.16 15.51 -4.74
C VAL A 79 5.18 16.46 -4.08
N ASP A 80 3.92 16.06 -4.01
CA ASP A 80 2.87 16.72 -3.24
C ASP A 80 2.36 15.76 -2.15
N LEU A 81 2.24 16.27 -0.93
CA LEU A 81 1.84 15.49 0.25
C LEU A 81 0.74 16.19 1.02
N ASP A 82 -0.30 15.45 1.38
CA ASP A 82 -1.27 15.84 2.39
C ASP A 82 -0.95 15.12 3.70
N ILE A 83 -0.73 15.84 4.80
CA ILE A 83 -0.27 15.24 6.07
C ILE A 83 -1.16 15.56 7.26
N VAL A 84 -1.19 14.62 8.22
CA VAL A 84 -1.72 14.83 9.56
C VAL A 84 -0.56 14.91 10.53
N ALA A 85 -0.41 16.05 11.20
CA ALA A 85 0.69 16.31 12.13
C ALA A 85 0.29 16.02 13.59
N GLU A 86 1.28 15.69 14.42
CA GLU A 86 1.10 15.52 15.86
C GLU A 86 0.96 16.87 16.58
N TYR A 87 -0.07 17.00 17.41
CA TYR A 87 -0.30 18.17 18.23
C TYR A 87 0.88 18.42 19.18
N GLY A 88 1.32 19.69 19.26
CA GLY A 88 2.41 20.12 20.13
C GLY A 88 3.81 19.98 19.52
N ILE A 89 3.92 19.54 18.26
CA ILE A 89 5.18 19.52 17.50
C ILE A 89 5.25 20.71 16.54
N ASP A 90 6.46 21.23 16.32
CA ASP A 90 6.73 22.27 15.32
C ASP A 90 6.58 21.71 13.90
N ILE A 91 5.53 22.16 13.20
CA ILE A 91 5.20 21.73 11.84
C ILE A 91 6.28 22.14 10.84
N SER A 92 6.93 23.30 11.01
CA SER A 92 8.02 23.72 10.11
C SER A 92 9.21 22.77 10.21
N LYS A 93 9.50 22.27 11.42
CA LYS A 93 10.54 21.26 11.62
C LYS A 93 10.16 19.91 11.00
N ILE A 94 8.89 19.51 11.08
CA ILE A 94 8.40 18.30 10.39
C ILE A 94 8.60 18.47 8.88
N TYR A 95 8.23 19.61 8.31
CA TYR A 95 8.40 19.90 6.88
C TYR A 95 9.86 19.80 6.43
N ASP A 96 10.80 20.36 7.19
CA ASP A 96 12.23 20.24 6.88
C ASP A 96 12.72 18.79 6.91
N GLN A 97 12.28 18.01 7.90
CA GLN A 97 12.59 16.58 7.97
C GLN A 97 12.01 15.80 6.81
N ILE A 98 10.77 16.09 6.39
CA ILE A 98 10.13 15.48 5.23
C ILE A 98 10.99 15.70 3.98
N LYS A 99 11.39 16.94 3.70
CA LYS A 99 12.24 17.26 2.55
C LYS A 99 13.56 16.48 2.58
N ASP A 100 14.27 16.52 3.70
CA ASP A 100 15.57 15.87 3.84
C ASP A 100 15.48 14.35 3.63
N VAL A 101 14.44 13.73 4.17
CA VAL A 101 14.20 12.29 4.05
C VAL A 101 13.85 11.93 2.60
N ILE A 102 12.94 12.65 1.97
CA ILE A 102 12.51 12.38 0.59
C ILE A 102 13.67 12.54 -0.39
N VAL A 103 14.38 13.68 -0.33
CA VAL A 103 15.51 13.96 -1.23
C VAL A 103 16.57 12.88 -1.08
N ARG A 104 16.91 12.50 0.17
CA ARG A 104 17.92 11.48 0.44
C ARG A 104 17.51 10.12 -0.12
N GLU A 105 16.31 9.64 0.19
CA GLU A 105 15.89 8.27 -0.11
C GLU A 105 15.61 8.08 -1.60
N VAL A 106 14.94 9.04 -2.25
CA VAL A 106 14.72 9.01 -3.70
C VAL A 106 16.06 9.02 -4.44
N LYS A 107 16.94 9.98 -4.12
CA LYS A 107 18.26 10.07 -4.78
C LYS A 107 19.08 8.80 -4.58
N ARG A 108 19.12 8.25 -3.36
CA ARG A 108 19.90 7.04 -3.04
C ARG A 108 19.41 5.81 -3.81
N MET A 109 18.10 5.66 -4.02
CA MET A 109 17.53 4.45 -4.61
C MET A 109 17.38 4.52 -6.13
N THR A 110 17.17 5.71 -6.70
CA THR A 110 16.79 5.86 -8.11
C THR A 110 17.69 6.79 -8.91
N ASP A 111 18.62 7.49 -8.24
CA ASP A 111 19.46 8.55 -8.82
C ASP A 111 18.68 9.76 -9.38
N LEU A 112 17.36 9.81 -9.17
CA LEU A 112 16.51 10.95 -9.55
C LEU A 112 16.73 12.14 -8.60
N GLU A 113 16.62 13.35 -9.14
CA GLU A 113 16.70 14.60 -8.40
C GLU A 113 15.30 15.07 -8.00
N VAL A 114 15.05 15.24 -6.70
CA VAL A 114 13.78 15.82 -6.24
C VAL A 114 13.88 17.34 -6.38
N ILE A 115 13.02 17.93 -7.21
CA ILE A 115 13.06 19.37 -7.51
C ILE A 115 12.10 20.18 -6.65
N GLU A 116 11.02 19.56 -6.18
CA GLU A 116 9.95 20.20 -5.43
C GLU A 116 9.31 19.21 -4.45
N VAL A 117 9.02 19.71 -3.24
CA VAL A 117 8.28 18.98 -2.21
C VAL A 117 7.30 19.95 -1.56
N ASN A 118 6.02 19.79 -1.89
CA ASN A 118 4.92 20.54 -1.31
C ASN A 118 4.25 19.69 -0.24
N VAL A 119 3.93 20.33 0.88
CA VAL A 119 3.26 19.68 2.01
C VAL A 119 2.09 20.55 2.42
N ASN A 120 0.90 19.99 2.35
CA ASN A 120 -0.33 20.56 2.88
C ASN A 120 -0.68 19.83 4.18
N VAL A 121 -0.97 20.58 5.24
CA VAL A 121 -1.34 20.02 6.55
C VAL A 121 -2.85 19.98 6.63
N VAL A 122 -3.44 18.80 6.46
CA VAL A 122 -4.90 18.62 6.42
C VAL A 122 -5.52 18.56 7.82
N ASP A 123 -4.77 18.09 8.82
CA ASP A 123 -5.26 17.99 10.20
C ASP A 123 -4.11 17.95 11.23
N VAL A 124 -4.44 18.22 12.49
CA VAL A 124 -3.52 18.13 13.64
C VAL A 124 -4.21 17.34 14.75
N LYS A 125 -3.62 16.19 15.14
CA LYS A 125 -4.19 15.29 16.14
C LYS A 125 -3.19 14.93 17.22
N THR A 126 -3.67 14.53 18.38
CA THR A 126 -2.85 13.78 19.34
C THR A 126 -2.69 12.33 18.85
N ARG A 127 -1.62 11.63 19.28
CA ARG A 127 -1.42 10.21 18.96
C ARG A 127 -2.62 9.35 19.39
N GLU A 128 -3.15 9.61 20.58
CA GLU A 128 -4.32 8.88 21.11
C GLU A 128 -5.56 9.05 20.23
N GLN A 129 -5.82 10.25 19.70
CA GLN A 129 -6.94 10.48 18.78
C GLN A 129 -6.74 9.71 17.47
N HIS A 130 -5.53 9.74 16.92
CA HIS A 130 -5.20 9.01 15.69
C HIS A 130 -5.32 7.49 15.83
N GLU A 131 -4.90 6.94 16.98
CA GLU A 131 -5.04 5.51 17.28
C GLU A 131 -6.52 5.11 17.44
N LYS A 132 -7.33 5.91 18.15
CA LYS A 132 -8.78 5.65 18.33
C LYS A 132 -9.55 5.66 17.02
N ASP A 133 -9.23 6.61 16.13
CA ASP A 133 -9.87 6.70 14.81
C ASP A 133 -9.59 5.44 13.97
N SER A 134 -8.39 4.86 14.11
CA SER A 134 -8.01 3.64 13.38
C SER A 134 -8.77 2.39 13.89
N VAL A 135 -8.93 2.25 15.22
CA VAL A 135 -9.64 1.12 15.83
C VAL A 135 -11.15 1.16 15.53
N SER A 136 -11.76 2.35 15.56
CA SER A 136 -13.20 2.49 15.30
C SER A 136 -13.62 2.01 13.91
N LEU A 137 -12.74 2.16 12.91
CA LEU A 137 -13.01 1.69 11.55
C LEU A 137 -12.97 0.15 11.46
N GLN A 138 -12.05 -0.49 12.17
CA GLN A 138 -11.92 -1.95 12.21
C GLN A 138 -13.11 -2.62 12.90
N ASP A 139 -13.62 -2.02 13.99
CA ASP A 139 -14.80 -2.52 14.70
C ASP A 139 -16.06 -2.46 13.81
N ARG A 140 -16.25 -1.37 13.07
CA ARG A 140 -17.41 -1.23 12.16
C ARG A 140 -17.41 -2.25 11.02
N VAL A 141 -16.23 -2.61 10.49
CA VAL A 141 -16.10 -3.61 9.43
C VAL A 141 -16.34 -5.03 9.98
N SER A 142 -15.85 -5.30 11.19
CA SER A 142 -16.08 -6.57 11.89
C SER A 142 -17.57 -6.79 12.16
N ASP A 143 -18.26 -5.78 12.72
CA ASP A 143 -19.70 -5.81 12.98
C ASP A 143 -20.54 -6.06 11.73
N ALA A 144 -20.17 -5.44 10.60
CA ALA A 144 -20.87 -5.65 9.34
C ALA A 144 -20.71 -7.10 8.85
N THR A 145 -19.52 -7.66 8.96
CA THR A 145 -19.20 -9.04 8.55
C THR A 145 -19.96 -10.06 9.40
N ASP A 146 -20.01 -9.85 10.71
CA ASP A 146 -20.68 -10.76 11.63
C ASP A 146 -22.20 -10.74 11.45
N LYS A 147 -22.80 -9.55 11.24
CA LYS A 147 -24.24 -9.45 10.91
C LYS A 147 -24.58 -10.18 9.61
N THR A 148 -23.73 -10.09 8.59
CA THR A 148 -23.91 -10.83 7.34
C THR A 148 -23.77 -12.34 7.55
N LYS A 149 -22.77 -12.82 8.30
CA LYS A 149 -22.64 -14.24 8.65
C LYS A 149 -23.84 -14.76 9.44
N GLU A 150 -24.38 -13.95 10.36
CA GLU A 150 -25.55 -14.30 11.14
C GLU A 150 -26.80 -14.38 10.24
N ALA A 151 -27.00 -13.44 9.32
CA ALA A 151 -28.11 -13.47 8.37
C ALA A 151 -28.04 -14.67 7.41
N VAL A 152 -26.85 -14.98 6.89
CA VAL A 152 -26.63 -16.16 6.02
C VAL A 152 -26.86 -17.45 6.78
N SER A 153 -26.34 -17.57 8.01
CA SER A 153 -26.54 -18.78 8.83
C SER A 153 -27.99 -18.97 9.28
N LYS A 154 -28.71 -17.88 9.61
CA LYS A 154 -30.16 -17.92 9.87
C LYS A 154 -30.95 -18.32 8.62
N GLY A 155 -30.62 -17.76 7.46
CA GLY A 155 -31.22 -18.14 6.18
C GLY A 155 -30.99 -19.61 5.84
N ALA A 156 -29.76 -20.10 6.01
CA ALA A 156 -29.41 -21.50 5.76
C ALA A 156 -30.11 -22.47 6.73
N LYS A 157 -30.17 -22.14 8.04
CA LYS A 157 -30.92 -22.94 9.03
C LYS A 157 -32.40 -22.98 8.71
N LYS A 158 -33.02 -21.83 8.44
CA LYS A 158 -34.45 -21.73 8.10
C LYS A 158 -34.79 -22.55 6.84
N SER A 159 -33.96 -22.48 5.80
CA SER A 159 -34.14 -23.31 4.60
C SER A 159 -34.04 -24.80 4.91
N LYS A 160 -33.08 -25.21 5.75
CA LYS A 160 -32.90 -26.62 6.15
C LYS A 160 -34.06 -27.14 7.02
N GLU A 161 -34.61 -26.30 7.89
CA GLU A 161 -35.82 -26.60 8.67
C GLU A 161 -37.03 -26.78 7.75
N THR A 162 -37.26 -25.86 6.80
CA THR A 162 -38.39 -25.98 5.85
C THR A 162 -38.27 -27.18 4.91
N LEU A 163 -37.04 -27.61 4.58
CA LEU A 163 -36.79 -28.81 3.78
C LEU A 163 -37.06 -30.10 4.56
N ASN A 164 -36.68 -30.15 5.85
CA ASN A 164 -36.97 -31.29 6.71
C ASN A 164 -38.48 -31.40 7.01
N GLU A 165 -39.16 -30.28 7.31
CA GLU A 165 -40.62 -30.26 7.52
C GLU A 165 -41.41 -30.63 6.24
N GLY A 166 -40.88 -30.30 5.06
CA GLY A 166 -41.46 -30.68 3.78
C GLY A 166 -41.29 -32.16 3.44
N VAL A 167 -40.22 -32.81 3.92
CA VAL A 167 -39.95 -34.25 3.71
C VAL A 167 -40.79 -35.12 4.65
N ASP A 168 -40.96 -34.73 5.92
CA ASP A 168 -41.74 -35.52 6.88
C ASP A 168 -43.24 -35.61 6.52
N LYS A 169 -43.76 -34.68 5.72
CA LYS A 169 -45.17 -34.67 5.27
C LYS A 169 -45.43 -35.48 3.99
N VAL A 170 -44.42 -36.08 3.36
CA VAL A 170 -44.54 -36.77 2.05
C VAL A 170 -44.13 -38.25 2.11
N THR A 171 -44.20 -38.90 3.28
CA THR A 171 -44.14 -40.37 3.32
C THR A 171 -45.56 -40.94 3.22
N PRO A 172 -46.03 -41.42 2.05
CA PRO A 172 -47.23 -42.23 2.01
C PRO A 172 -46.92 -43.61 2.60
N ASP A 173 -47.63 -43.97 3.67
CA ASP A 173 -47.78 -45.36 4.10
C ASP A 173 -48.35 -46.16 2.91
N ASN A 174 -47.52 -46.93 2.24
CA ASN A 174 -47.95 -47.87 1.20
C ASN A 174 -47.44 -49.26 1.57
N GLU A 175 -48.21 -49.94 2.43
CA GLU A 175 -48.20 -51.39 2.56
C GLU A 175 -48.96 -51.96 1.34
N PRO A 176 -48.36 -52.79 0.47
CA PRO A 176 -49.10 -53.39 -0.63
C PRO A 176 -49.91 -54.59 -0.13
N SER A 177 -51.22 -54.39 0.01
CA SER A 177 -52.22 -55.44 0.22
C SER A 177 -52.17 -56.48 -0.91
N ARG A 178 -51.73 -57.70 -0.60
CA ARG A 178 -51.90 -58.88 -1.48
C ARG A 178 -53.25 -59.54 -1.22
N VAL A 179 -54.18 -59.41 -2.16
CA VAL A 179 -55.31 -60.33 -2.44
C VAL A 179 -55.81 -59.97 -3.85
N ASN A 180 -56.02 -60.85 -4.83
CA ASN A 180 -55.91 -62.29 -5.01
C ASN A 180 -55.36 -62.53 -6.44
#